data_AF-A0A7X5WXP3-F1
#
_entry.id   AF-A0A7X5WXP3-F1
#
_cell.length_a   1.000
_cell.length_b   1.000
_cell.length_c   1.000
_cell.angle_alpha   90.00
_cell.angle_beta   90.00
_cell.angle_gamma   90.00
#
_symmetry.space_group_name_H-M   'P 1'
#
loop_
_entity.id
_entity.type
_entity.pdbx_description
1 polymer ?
#
loop_
_entity_poly.entity_id
_entity_poly.type
_entity_poly.pdbx_seq_one_letter_code
_entity_poly.pdbx_strand_id
1 'polypeptide(L)'
;MRAGLCAHGPRYRSARCQNHPGRWCPPALDTRGCADFPADTHIDADIVLVPGGDWPEMGRTHTAMAGLRAIENGYALVRQDFNGQSGSYDATGRPLSTKDTTTDSGIWYADVPTHGSPTPYSRTGDIVAWGVLAGTLAAATAIATRSRRRPAPPSPAASAARASGVGPGR
;
A
#
# COMPACT_ATOMS: atom_id res chain seq x y z
N MET A 1 23.72 -24.11 -21.66
CA MET A 1 22.73 -24.13 -20.56
C MET A 1 23.40 -24.71 -19.33
N ARG A 2 23.68 -23.89 -18.31
CA ARG A 2 24.04 -24.32 -16.96
C ARG A 2 23.42 -23.29 -16.01
N ALA A 3 22.44 -23.73 -15.24
CA ALA A 3 21.84 -22.92 -14.18
C ALA A 3 22.80 -22.93 -12.98
N GLY A 4 23.29 -21.75 -12.59
CA GLY A 4 24.01 -21.57 -11.33
C GLY A 4 23.01 -21.17 -10.25
N LEU A 5 22.93 -21.93 -9.17
CA LEU A 5 22.16 -21.57 -7.99
C LEU A 5 22.77 -20.32 -7.32
N CYS A 6 21.95 -19.30 -7.08
CA CYS A 6 22.30 -18.21 -6.18
C CYS A 6 21.85 -18.56 -4.76
N ALA A 7 22.81 -18.69 -3.84
CA ALA A 7 22.55 -18.84 -2.41
C ALA A 7 22.11 -17.50 -1.81
N HIS A 8 21.02 -17.52 -1.04
CA HIS A 8 20.53 -16.36 -0.29
C HIS A 8 21.42 -16.07 0.91
N GLY A 9 21.99 -14.86 0.95
CA GLY A 9 22.67 -14.30 2.12
C GLY A 9 22.14 -12.89 2.43
N PRO A 10 21.95 -12.51 3.70
CA PRO A 10 21.37 -11.23 4.08
C PRO A 10 22.49 -10.21 4.15
N ARG A 11 22.72 -9.46 3.07
CA ARG A 11 23.44 -8.18 3.07
C ARG A 11 23.41 -7.62 1.64
N TYR A 12 22.61 -6.57 1.46
CA TYR A 12 22.73 -5.65 0.34
C TYR A 12 24.15 -5.07 0.32
N ARG A 13 25.02 -5.65 -0.51
CA ARG A 13 26.30 -5.06 -0.88
C ARG A 13 26.41 -5.24 -2.38
N SER A 14 26.30 -4.11 -3.10
CA SER A 14 26.57 -3.92 -4.52
C SER A 14 27.18 -5.14 -5.22
N ALA A 15 26.33 -5.97 -5.83
CA ALA A 15 26.79 -7.04 -6.71
C ALA A 15 27.35 -6.40 -7.99
N ARG A 16 28.64 -6.08 -7.96
CA ARG A 16 29.40 -5.69 -9.14
C ARG A 16 29.53 -6.95 -10.01
N CYS A 17 28.83 -7.03 -11.14
CA CYS A 17 28.98 -8.10 -12.12
C CYS A 17 30.43 -8.12 -12.62
N GLN A 18 31.20 -9.13 -12.22
CA GLN A 18 32.65 -9.18 -12.49
C GLN A 18 33.04 -9.47 -13.95
N ASN A 19 32.12 -9.67 -14.91
CA ASN A 19 32.51 -10.16 -16.24
C ASN A 19 31.91 -9.48 -17.49
N HIS A 20 31.17 -8.36 -17.40
CA HIS A 20 30.73 -7.62 -18.60
C HIS A 20 30.63 -6.11 -18.35
N PRO A 21 31.61 -5.29 -18.78
CA PRO A 21 31.46 -3.83 -18.73
C PRO A 21 30.40 -3.40 -19.75
N GLY A 22 29.24 -2.96 -19.27
CA GLY A 22 28.20 -2.33 -20.10
C GLY A 22 26.87 -3.08 -20.25
N ARG A 23 26.61 -4.17 -19.50
CA ARG A 23 25.28 -4.80 -19.46
C ARG A 23 24.64 -4.64 -18.08
N TRP A 24 23.49 -3.97 -18.05
CA TRP A 24 22.66 -3.83 -16.87
C TRP A 24 22.07 -5.19 -16.47
N CYS A 25 22.19 -5.54 -15.19
CA CYS A 25 21.52 -6.69 -14.62
C CYS A 25 20.07 -6.26 -14.35
N PRO A 26 19.05 -6.79 -15.05
CA PRO A 26 17.68 -6.52 -14.64
C PRO A 26 17.52 -7.04 -13.20
N PRO A 27 16.85 -6.30 -12.30
CA PRO A 27 16.44 -6.89 -11.03
C PRO A 27 15.62 -8.13 -11.39
N ALA A 28 15.98 -9.25 -10.78
CA ALA A 28 15.25 -10.49 -10.93
C ALA A 28 13.76 -10.18 -10.79
N LEU A 29 13.01 -10.46 -11.86
CA LEU A 29 11.56 -10.44 -11.87
C LEU A 29 11.06 -11.42 -10.81
N ASP A 30 10.92 -10.94 -9.58
CA ASP A 30 9.95 -11.51 -8.65
C ASP A 30 8.58 -11.04 -9.14
N THR A 31 7.90 -11.95 -9.83
CA THR A 31 6.59 -11.78 -10.45
C THR A 31 5.46 -11.70 -9.42
N ARG A 32 5.53 -10.73 -8.49
CA ARG A 32 4.47 -10.49 -7.51
C ARG A 32 4.18 -8.99 -7.37
N GLY A 33 3.62 -8.42 -8.43
CA GLY A 33 3.03 -7.08 -8.41
C GLY A 33 3.36 -6.30 -9.68
N CYS A 34 2.39 -5.55 -10.21
CA CYS A 34 2.70 -4.42 -11.08
C CYS A 34 3.72 -3.54 -10.36
N ALA A 35 4.72 -3.00 -11.07
CA ALA A 35 5.74 -2.15 -10.45
C ALA A 35 5.15 -0.88 -9.78
N ASP A 36 3.88 -0.57 -10.07
CA ASP A 36 3.06 0.47 -9.43
C ASP A 36 2.56 0.11 -8.02
N PHE A 37 2.54 -1.18 -7.67
CA PHE A 37 2.02 -1.69 -6.40
C PHE A 37 2.92 -2.79 -5.83
N PRO A 38 4.16 -2.47 -5.42
CA PRO A 38 4.90 -3.36 -4.54
C PRO A 38 4.07 -3.53 -3.26
N ALA A 39 3.44 -4.70 -3.10
CA ALA A 39 2.49 -4.97 -2.02
C ALA A 39 3.13 -4.94 -0.62
N ASP A 40 4.47 -4.94 -0.53
CA ASP A 40 5.21 -5.07 0.74
C ASP A 40 6.61 -4.42 0.73
N THR A 41 6.96 -3.61 -0.27
CA THR A 41 8.37 -3.18 -0.44
C THR A 41 8.55 -1.70 -0.17
N HIS A 42 9.13 -1.40 0.99
CA HIS A 42 9.85 -0.16 1.23
C HIS A 42 10.86 0.06 0.10
N ILE A 43 10.67 1.11 -0.68
CA ILE A 43 11.60 1.50 -1.74
C ILE A 43 12.53 2.58 -1.16
N ASP A 44 13.75 2.18 -0.84
CA ASP A 44 14.82 3.11 -0.42
C ASP A 44 15.50 3.71 -1.66
N ALA A 45 14.81 4.67 -2.30
CA ALA A 45 15.32 5.38 -3.47
C ALA A 45 14.78 6.81 -3.51
N ASP A 46 15.56 7.73 -4.07
CA ASP A 46 15.15 9.13 -4.27
C ASP A 46 14.27 9.31 -5.51
N ILE A 47 14.50 8.50 -6.55
CA ILE A 47 13.77 8.52 -7.82
C ILE A 47 13.38 7.09 -8.19
N VAL A 48 12.12 6.90 -8.54
CA VAL A 48 11.58 5.61 -9.00
C VAL A 48 11.08 5.75 -10.44
N LEU A 49 11.53 4.83 -11.30
CA LEU A 49 11.12 4.73 -12.69
C LEU A 49 10.17 3.56 -12.83
N VAL A 50 8.95 3.82 -13.31
CA VAL A 50 7.93 2.78 -13.44
C VAL A 50 7.46 2.70 -14.90
N PRO A 51 7.84 1.66 -15.64
CA PRO A 51 7.26 1.42 -16.96
C PRO A 51 5.82 0.90 -16.83
N GLY A 52 4.94 1.40 -17.67
CA GLY A 52 3.52 1.07 -17.75
C GLY A 52 3.11 0.60 -19.14
N GLY A 53 2.06 -0.21 -19.18
CA GLY A 53 1.43 -0.70 -20.38
C GLY A 53 -0.07 -0.76 -20.20
N ASP A 54 -0.69 0.40 -20.00
CA ASP A 54 -2.11 0.52 -19.72
C ASP A 54 -2.93 0.51 -21.01
N TRP A 55 -4.19 0.92 -20.86
CA TRP A 55 -5.12 1.20 -21.95
C TRP A 55 -5.76 2.57 -21.73
N PRO A 56 -6.32 3.20 -22.79
CA PRO A 56 -6.76 4.60 -22.76
C PRO A 56 -7.69 4.96 -21.59
N GLU A 57 -8.58 4.03 -21.23
CA GLU A 57 -9.57 4.22 -20.18
C GLU A 57 -8.97 4.19 -18.76
N MET A 58 -7.81 3.54 -18.56
CA MET A 58 -7.20 3.35 -17.24
C MET A 58 -5.90 4.12 -17.02
N GLY A 59 -5.19 4.52 -18.09
CA GLY A 59 -3.86 5.14 -17.98
C GLY A 59 -3.80 6.32 -17.01
N ARG A 60 -4.80 7.23 -17.04
CA ARG A 60 -4.84 8.37 -16.10
C ARG A 60 -4.98 7.93 -14.66
N THR A 61 -5.92 7.02 -14.39
CA THR A 61 -6.20 6.53 -13.03
C THR A 61 -5.01 5.76 -12.48
N HIS A 62 -4.43 4.85 -13.27
CA HIS A 62 -3.30 4.04 -12.84
C HIS A 62 -2.05 4.90 -12.59
N THR A 63 -1.81 5.90 -13.45
CA THR A 63 -0.70 6.84 -13.26
C THR A 63 -0.89 7.75 -12.05
N ALA A 64 -2.12 8.17 -11.74
CA ALA A 64 -2.42 8.88 -10.50
C ALA A 64 -2.21 7.97 -9.26
N MET A 65 -2.57 6.69 -9.33
CA MET A 65 -2.31 5.74 -8.25
C MET A 65 -0.82 5.51 -8.03
N ALA A 66 -0.02 5.45 -9.09
CA ALA A 66 1.43 5.39 -8.96
C ALA A 66 1.97 6.64 -8.23
N GLY A 67 1.42 7.83 -8.53
CA GLY A 67 1.71 9.07 -7.80
C GLY A 67 1.44 8.99 -6.30
N LEU A 68 0.42 8.24 -5.86
CA LEU A 68 0.18 8.01 -4.43
C LEU A 68 1.35 7.25 -3.77
N ARG A 69 1.99 6.31 -4.49
CA ARG A 69 3.16 5.59 -3.97
C ARG A 69 4.37 6.49 -3.78
N ALA A 70 4.49 7.53 -4.63
CA ALA A 70 5.47 8.59 -4.46
C ALA A 70 5.25 9.36 -3.14
N ILE A 71 4.00 9.65 -2.78
CA ILE A 71 3.64 10.28 -1.50
C ILE A 71 3.97 9.36 -0.32
N GLU A 72 3.54 8.11 -0.41
CA GLU A 72 3.66 7.15 0.68
C GLU A 72 5.12 6.85 1.04
N ASN A 73 5.98 6.72 0.03
CA ASN A 73 7.39 6.38 0.23
C ASN A 73 8.32 7.59 0.17
N GLY A 74 7.81 8.73 -0.29
CA GLY A 74 8.51 10.01 -0.32
C GLY A 74 9.60 10.12 -1.38
N TYR A 75 9.42 9.49 -2.54
CA TYR A 75 10.35 9.59 -3.67
C TYR A 75 9.77 10.42 -4.81
N ALA A 76 10.61 10.89 -5.73
CA ALA A 76 10.13 11.38 -7.02
C ALA A 76 9.80 10.20 -7.94
N LEU A 77 8.73 10.31 -8.72
CA LEU A 77 8.27 9.26 -9.62
C LEU A 77 8.34 9.72 -11.06
N VAL A 78 8.81 8.84 -11.94
CA VAL A 78 8.63 8.96 -13.40
C VAL A 78 7.99 7.67 -13.90
N ARG A 79 6.71 7.75 -14.25
CA ARG A 79 5.97 6.66 -14.85
C ARG A 79 5.82 6.90 -16.35
N GLN A 80 6.46 6.05 -17.15
CA GLN A 80 6.30 6.05 -18.59
C GLN A 80 5.31 4.97 -18.97
N ASP A 81 4.16 5.35 -19.52
CA ASP A 81 3.15 4.43 -19.99
C ASP A 81 3.16 4.36 -21.53
N PHE A 82 2.90 3.18 -22.09
CA PHE A 82 2.90 2.96 -23.53
C PHE A 82 1.56 3.38 -24.18
N ASN A 83 0.42 3.09 -23.56
CA ASN A 83 -0.91 3.28 -24.17
C ASN A 83 -1.93 3.82 -23.15
N GLY A 84 -1.76 5.07 -22.79
CA GLY A 84 -2.55 5.72 -21.75
C GLY A 84 -1.91 7.04 -21.36
N GLN A 85 -1.45 7.16 -20.11
CA GLN A 85 -0.89 8.40 -19.60
C GLN A 85 0.45 8.20 -18.91
N SER A 86 1.50 8.82 -19.44
CA SER A 86 2.77 8.99 -18.73
C SER A 86 2.68 10.17 -17.77
N GLY A 87 3.36 10.08 -16.63
CA GLY A 87 3.30 11.10 -15.60
C GLY A 87 4.53 11.09 -14.70
N SER A 88 4.94 12.27 -14.25
CA SER A 88 6.01 12.45 -13.28
C SER A 88 5.49 13.25 -12.09
N TYR A 89 5.95 12.89 -10.89
CA TYR A 89 5.45 13.43 -9.63
C TYR A 89 6.61 13.67 -8.67
N ASP A 90 6.48 14.69 -7.81
CA ASP A 90 7.37 14.84 -6.66
C ASP A 90 6.92 13.94 -5.48
N ALA A 91 7.73 13.93 -4.41
CA ALA A 91 7.46 13.19 -3.17
C ALA A 91 6.19 13.64 -2.42
N THR A 92 5.55 14.73 -2.82
CA THR A 92 4.26 15.19 -2.28
C THR A 92 3.08 14.84 -3.18
N GLY A 93 3.35 14.16 -4.31
CA GLY A 93 2.35 13.76 -5.29
C GLY A 93 1.92 14.88 -6.23
N ARG A 94 2.65 16.00 -6.26
CA ARG A 94 2.38 17.07 -7.22
C ARG A 94 2.81 16.60 -8.62
N PRO A 95 1.94 16.67 -9.63
CA PRO A 95 2.34 16.38 -11.00
C PRO A 95 3.33 17.44 -11.51
N LEU A 96 4.44 16.99 -12.08
CA LEU A 96 5.51 17.83 -12.62
C LEU A 96 5.42 17.93 -14.15
N SER A 97 5.20 16.79 -14.82
CA SER A 97 5.02 16.68 -16.27
C SER A 97 4.14 15.46 -16.56
N THR A 98 3.29 15.55 -17.57
CA THR A 98 2.43 14.44 -18.03
C THR A 98 2.39 14.40 -19.56
N LYS A 99 2.04 13.24 -20.11
CA LYS A 99 1.83 13.05 -21.54
C LYS A 99 0.73 12.03 -21.79
N ASP A 100 -0.23 12.37 -22.64
CA ASP A 100 -1.24 11.42 -23.11
C ASP A 100 -0.66 10.66 -24.31
N THR A 101 -0.30 9.39 -24.12
CA THR A 101 0.35 8.62 -25.19
C THR A 101 -0.64 8.06 -26.20
N THR A 102 -1.95 8.27 -25.98
CA THR A 102 -3.01 7.89 -26.93
C THR A 102 -3.19 8.95 -28.02
N THR A 103 -2.88 10.21 -27.71
CA THR A 103 -2.99 11.34 -28.65
C THR A 103 -1.63 11.91 -29.06
N ASP A 104 -0.66 11.91 -28.15
CA ASP A 104 0.60 12.61 -28.34
C ASP A 104 1.75 11.65 -28.67
N SER A 105 2.51 11.96 -29.71
CA SER A 105 3.68 11.18 -30.14
C SER A 105 5.00 11.90 -29.81
N GLY A 106 6.14 11.21 -29.97
CA GLY A 106 7.48 11.78 -29.78
C GLY A 106 8.06 11.62 -28.36
N ILE A 107 9.20 12.25 -28.11
CA ILE A 107 9.93 12.16 -26.84
C ILE A 107 9.17 12.92 -25.74
N TRP A 108 9.19 12.38 -24.52
CA TRP A 108 8.65 13.03 -23.33
C TRP A 108 9.79 13.35 -22.37
N TYR A 109 9.80 14.57 -21.82
CA TYR A 109 10.81 15.05 -20.89
C TYR A 109 10.14 15.38 -19.54
N ALA A 110 10.85 15.11 -18.45
CA ALA A 110 10.43 15.43 -17.10
C ALA A 110 11.65 15.79 -16.25
N ASP A 111 11.58 16.93 -15.58
CA ASP A 111 12.54 17.33 -14.56
C ASP A 111 11.99 16.95 -13.19
N VAL A 112 12.74 16.15 -12.44
CA VAL A 112 12.32 15.64 -11.13
C VAL A 112 13.36 15.93 -10.06
N PRO A 113 12.94 16.13 -8.79
CA PRO A 113 13.88 16.24 -7.68
C PRO A 113 14.78 15.00 -7.57
N THR A 114 16.06 15.21 -7.22
CA THR A 114 17.04 14.14 -7.05
C THR A 114 17.10 13.58 -5.62
N HIS A 115 16.29 14.12 -4.72
CA HIS A 115 16.23 13.73 -3.33
C HIS A 115 14.79 13.49 -2.91
N GLY A 116 14.57 12.35 -2.27
CA GLY A 116 13.32 12.02 -1.60
C GLY A 116 13.21 12.66 -0.21
N SER A 117 12.08 12.44 0.45
CA SER A 117 11.85 12.81 1.84
C SER A 117 11.37 11.60 2.63
N PRO A 118 11.91 11.32 3.83
CA PRO A 118 11.45 10.20 4.63
C PRO A 118 10.03 10.45 5.16
N THR A 119 9.15 9.47 5.00
CA THR A 119 7.77 9.56 5.49
C THR A 119 7.57 8.65 6.70
N PRO A 120 6.53 8.88 7.53
CA PRO A 120 6.16 7.92 8.58
C PRO A 120 5.82 6.55 7.99
N TYR A 121 5.11 6.53 6.85
CA TYR A 121 4.69 5.29 6.20
C TYR A 121 5.85 4.49 5.63
N SER A 122 6.89 5.14 5.09
CA SER A 122 8.09 4.41 4.65
C SER A 122 8.77 3.68 5.81
N ARG A 123 8.71 4.22 7.03
CA ARG A 123 9.30 3.57 8.21
C ARG A 123 8.43 2.48 8.81
N THR A 124 7.11 2.70 8.88
CA THR A 124 6.20 1.78 9.59
C THR A 124 5.52 0.77 8.69
N GLY A 125 5.46 1.03 7.38
CA GLY A 125 4.62 0.30 6.44
C GLY A 125 3.19 0.15 6.97
N ASP A 126 2.62 -1.03 6.78
CA ASP A 126 1.24 -1.34 7.13
C ASP A 126 1.02 -1.70 8.61
N ILE A 127 2.02 -1.55 9.48
CA ILE A 127 1.88 -1.88 10.92
C ILE A 127 0.69 -1.16 11.55
N VAL A 128 0.46 0.11 11.18
CA VAL A 128 -0.68 0.89 11.68
C VAL A 128 -2.00 0.30 11.20
N ALA A 129 -2.10 -0.08 9.92
CA ALA A 129 -3.30 -0.68 9.35
C ALA A 129 -3.63 -2.03 10.02
N TRP A 130 -2.62 -2.89 10.21
CA TRP A 130 -2.78 -4.15 10.93
C TRP A 130 -3.18 -3.95 12.40
N GLY A 131 -2.63 -2.93 13.07
CA GLY A 131 -3.00 -2.55 14.43
C GLY A 131 -4.47 -2.14 14.55
N VAL A 132 -4.97 -1.34 13.60
CA VAL A 132 -6.39 -0.94 13.54
C VAL A 132 -7.29 -2.14 13.27
N LEU A 133 -6.92 -3.02 12.35
CA LEU A 133 -7.69 -4.23 12.05
C LEU A 133 -7.79 -5.16 13.26
N ALA A 134 -6.65 -5.44 13.91
CA ALA A 134 -6.59 -6.26 15.12
C ALA A 134 -7.41 -5.64 16.27
N GLY A 135 -7.27 -4.32 16.48
CA GLY A 135 -8.03 -3.59 17.50
C GLY A 135 -9.54 -3.63 17.26
N THR A 136 -9.97 -3.46 16.01
CA THR A 136 -11.39 -3.51 15.63
C THR A 136 -11.96 -4.91 15.85
N LEU A 137 -11.22 -5.96 15.48
CA LEU A 137 -11.64 -7.34 15.70
C LEU A 137 -11.71 -7.69 17.20
N ALA A 138 -10.74 -7.23 17.99
CA ALA A 138 -10.74 -7.39 19.44
C ALA A 138 -11.93 -6.68 20.10
N ALA A 139 -12.26 -5.46 19.66
CA ALA A 139 -13.41 -4.72 20.16
C ALA A 139 -14.74 -5.41 19.80
N ALA A 140 -14.89 -5.84 18.55
CA ALA A 140 -16.08 -6.56 18.08
C ALA A 140 -16.31 -7.86 18.87
N THR A 141 -15.25 -8.64 19.11
CA THR A 141 -15.32 -9.87 19.92
C THR A 141 -15.63 -9.59 21.39
N ALA A 142 -15.07 -8.54 21.98
CA ALA A 142 -15.39 -8.13 23.35
C ALA A 142 -16.86 -7.70 23.51
N ILE A 143 -17.42 -6.97 22.54
CA ILE A 143 -18.83 -6.56 22.55
C ILE A 143 -19.74 -7.79 22.39
N ALA A 144 -19.44 -8.67 21.44
CA ALA A 144 -20.23 -9.88 21.18
C ALA A 144 -20.22 -10.86 22.37
N THR A 145 -19.11 -10.97 23.10
CA THR A 145 -19.03 -11.81 24.31
C THR A 145 -19.76 -11.18 25.50
N ARG A 146 -19.74 -9.84 25.64
CA ARG A 146 -20.52 -9.13 26.68
C ARG A 146 -22.03 -9.20 26.45
N SER A 147 -22.49 -9.12 25.20
CA SER A 147 -23.93 -9.23 24.90
C SER A 147 -24.48 -10.61 25.25
N ARG A 148 -23.70 -11.67 25.03
CA ARG A 148 -24.04 -13.05 25.43
C ARG A 148 -24.02 -13.26 26.95
N ARG A 149 -23.28 -12.44 27.70
CA ARG A 149 -23.21 -12.48 29.16
C ARG A 149 -24.28 -11.61 29.85
N ARG A 150 -25.11 -10.86 29.11
CA ARG A 150 -26.25 -10.18 29.73
C ARG A 150 -27.19 -11.23 30.32
N PRO A 151 -27.43 -11.23 31.65
CA PRO A 151 -28.40 -12.13 32.25
C PRO A 151 -29.74 -11.96 31.56
N ALA A 152 -30.45 -13.07 31.32
CA ALA A 152 -31.81 -13.01 30.82
C ALA A 152 -32.63 -12.06 31.71
N PRO A 153 -33.48 -11.19 31.14
CA PRO A 153 -34.36 -10.37 31.94
C PRO A 153 -35.14 -11.27 32.91
N PRO A 154 -35.34 -10.84 34.17
CA PRO A 154 -36.04 -11.66 35.14
C PRO A 154 -37.41 -12.05 34.57
N SER A 155 -37.75 -13.34 34.68
CA SER A 155 -39.03 -13.86 34.20
C SER A 155 -40.19 -13.03 34.78
N PRO A 156 -41.25 -12.72 34.00
CA PRO A 156 -42.38 -11.93 34.47
C PRO A 156 -43.02 -12.48 35.77
N ALA A 157 -42.91 -13.79 36.01
CA ALA A 157 -43.35 -14.42 37.26
C ALA A 157 -42.59 -13.93 38.51
N ALA A 158 -41.29 -13.65 38.39
CA ALA A 158 -40.46 -13.14 39.50
C ALA A 158 -40.75 -11.66 39.81
N SER A 159 -41.14 -10.87 38.81
CA SER A 159 -41.59 -9.48 39.02
C SER A 159 -43.00 -9.41 39.61
N ALA A 160 -43.92 -10.29 39.19
CA ALA A 160 -45.28 -10.35 39.75
C ALA A 160 -45.29 -10.74 41.24
N ALA A 161 -44.47 -11.71 41.65
CA ALA A 161 -44.35 -12.12 43.05
C ALA A 161 -43.82 -10.99 43.97
N ARG A 162 -42.98 -10.08 43.45
CA ARG A 162 -42.53 -8.89 44.19
C ARG A 162 -43.59 -7.81 44.29
N ALA A 163 -44.46 -7.66 43.28
CA ALA A 163 -45.56 -6.71 43.30
C ALA A 163 -46.69 -7.14 44.25
N SER A 164 -46.93 -8.45 44.42
CA SER A 164 -47.94 -8.98 45.33
C SER A 164 -47.53 -9.01 46.81
N GLY A 165 -46.27 -8.68 47.14
CA GLY A 165 -45.76 -8.65 48.52
C GLY A 165 -46.01 -7.35 49.29
N VAL A 166 -46.58 -6.32 48.66
CA VAL A 166 -47.01 -5.09 49.35
C VAL A 166 -48.42 -5.34 49.90
N GLY A 167 -48.47 -5.97 51.08
CA GLY A 167 -49.72 -6.16 51.82
C GLY A 167 -50.30 -4.82 52.31
N PRO A 168 -51.63 -4.71 52.46
CA PRO A 168 -52.26 -3.48 52.92
C PRO A 168 -51.78 -3.16 54.34
N GLY A 169 -51.12 -2.00 54.49
CA GLY A 169 -50.78 -1.42 55.79
C GLY A 169 -52.05 -1.17 56.61
N ARG A 170 -51.93 -1.47 57.91
CA ARG A 170 -52.96 -1.34 58.94
C ARG A 170 -53.37 0.11 59.17
#